data_AF-A0A5N6R836-F1
#
_entry.id   AF-A0A5N6R836-F1
#
_cell.length_a   1.000
_cell.length_b   1.000
_cell.length_c   1.000
_cell.angle_alpha   90.00
_cell.angle_beta   90.00
_cell.angle_gamma   90.00
#
_symmetry.space_group_name_H-M   'P 1'
#
loop_
_entity.id
_entity.type
_entity.pdbx_description
1 polymer ?
#
loop_
_entity_poly.entity_id
_entity_poly.type
_entity_poly.pdbx_seq_one_letter_code
_entity_poly.pdbx_strand_id
1 'polypeptide(L)'
;MGRACFFSGNGKFRKQKTMRWRGRKKLKVARNSAQLRQRSDLDTLRGIIPGCEQVDAATLFLKTMEHIIKLELQLHILRCLLTNL
;
A
#
# COMPACT_ATOMS: atom_id res chain seq x y z
N MET A 1 -32.78 44.53 41.34
CA MET A 1 -31.42 43.97 41.22
C MET A 1 -31.53 42.47 40.96
N GLY A 2 -31.40 42.01 39.72
CA GLY A 2 -31.40 40.59 39.37
C GLY A 2 -30.18 40.26 38.52
N ARG A 3 -29.29 39.40 39.02
CA ARG A 3 -28.07 38.97 38.30
C ARG A 3 -28.47 37.96 37.23
N ALA A 4 -28.14 38.25 35.97
CA ALA A 4 -28.24 37.28 34.90
C ALA A 4 -27.22 36.14 35.15
N CYS A 5 -27.71 34.91 35.23
CA CYS A 5 -26.88 33.72 35.26
C CYS A 5 -26.13 33.62 33.93
N PHE A 6 -24.81 33.75 33.97
CA PHE A 6 -23.93 33.49 32.83
C PHE A 6 -24.01 31.99 32.50
N PHE A 7 -24.70 31.62 31.42
CA PHE A 7 -24.63 30.27 30.87
C PHE A 7 -23.24 30.05 30.24
N SER A 8 -22.32 29.54 31.04
CA SER A 8 -21.06 28.97 30.56
C SER A 8 -21.33 27.58 29.99
N GLY A 9 -21.33 27.45 28.66
CA GLY A 9 -21.63 26.17 28.04
C GLY A 9 -21.31 26.08 26.57
N ASN A 10 -20.04 26.23 26.15
CA ASN A 10 -19.66 25.96 24.74
C ASN A 10 -18.26 25.34 24.52
N GLY A 11 -17.70 24.64 25.51
CA GLY A 11 -16.40 23.96 25.38
C GLY A 11 -16.41 22.61 24.64
N LYS A 12 -17.57 21.93 24.55
CA LYS A 12 -17.67 20.55 24.07
C LYS A 12 -17.79 20.42 22.54
N PHE A 13 -18.47 21.35 21.87
CA PHE A 13 -18.66 21.34 20.42
C PHE A 13 -17.41 21.68 19.60
N ARG A 14 -16.51 22.50 20.16
CA ARG A 14 -15.27 22.90 19.48
C ARG A 14 -14.27 21.73 19.37
N LYS A 15 -14.18 20.89 20.41
CA LYS A 15 -13.30 19.70 20.44
C LYS A 15 -13.69 18.64 19.40
N GLN A 16 -14.99 18.35 19.23
CA GLN A 16 -15.46 17.38 18.22
C GLN A 16 -15.13 17.79 16.78
N LYS A 17 -15.34 19.06 16.41
CA LYS A 17 -14.97 19.54 15.06
C LYS A 17 -13.48 19.33 14.80
N THR A 18 -12.61 19.70 15.74
CA THR A 18 -11.15 19.50 15.58
C THR A 18 -10.74 18.03 15.48
N MET A 19 -11.39 17.11 16.20
CA MET A 19 -11.16 15.67 16.04
C MET A 19 -11.57 15.17 14.66
N ARG A 20 -12.70 15.63 14.12
CA ARG A 20 -13.16 15.27 12.77
C ARG A 20 -12.18 15.71 11.68
N TRP A 21 -11.59 16.90 11.82
CA TRP A 21 -10.53 17.39 10.91
C TRP A 21 -9.24 16.57 11.04
N ARG A 22 -8.82 16.20 12.26
CA ARG A 22 -7.66 15.33 12.48
C ARG A 22 -7.88 13.92 11.91
N GLY A 23 -9.07 13.35 12.04
CA GLY A 23 -9.44 12.06 11.44
C GLY A 23 -9.39 12.07 9.91
N ARG A 24 -9.94 13.13 9.27
CA ARG A 24 -9.83 13.31 7.81
C ARG A 24 -8.38 13.48 7.34
N LYS A 25 -7.55 14.20 8.11
CA LYS A 25 -6.13 14.37 7.80
C LYS A 25 -5.37 13.04 7.92
N LYS A 26 -5.65 12.25 8.96
CA LYS A 26 -5.09 10.89 9.13
C LYS A 26 -5.47 9.95 7.99
N LEU A 27 -6.74 9.92 7.56
CA LEU A 27 -7.20 9.11 6.44
C LEU A 27 -6.53 9.50 5.11
N LYS A 28 -6.37 10.81 4.85
CA LYS A 28 -5.64 11.29 3.66
C LYS A 28 -4.16 10.87 3.69
N VAL A 29 -3.50 11.00 4.83
CA VAL A 29 -2.09 10.57 4.99
C VAL A 29 -1.97 9.05 4.79
N ALA A 30 -2.87 8.26 5.36
CA ALA A 30 -2.89 6.81 5.19
C ALA A 30 -3.08 6.41 3.71
N ARG A 31 -4.03 7.05 3.02
CA ARG A 31 -4.27 6.81 1.58
C ARG A 31 -3.05 7.16 0.73
N ASN A 32 -2.41 8.29 1.01
CA ASN A 32 -1.18 8.69 0.32
C ASN A 32 -0.04 7.70 0.61
N SER A 33 0.08 7.21 1.84
CA SER A 33 1.10 6.21 2.19
C SER A 33 0.86 4.86 1.51
N ALA A 34 -0.40 4.43 1.37
CA ALA A 34 -0.74 3.21 0.66
C ALA A 34 -0.42 3.33 -0.84
N GLN A 35 -0.70 4.49 -1.44
CA GLN A 35 -0.40 4.74 -2.84
C GLN A 35 1.12 4.83 -3.11
N LEU A 36 1.88 5.42 -2.18
CA LEU A 36 3.35 5.43 -2.22
C LEU A 36 3.92 4.01 -2.12
N ARG A 37 3.41 3.18 -1.20
CA ARG A 37 3.81 1.77 -1.07
C ARG A 37 3.51 0.97 -2.33
N GLN A 38 2.31 1.13 -2.89
CA GLN A 38 1.94 0.43 -4.11
C GLN A 38 2.88 0.77 -5.28
N ARG A 39 3.34 2.03 -5.37
CA ARG A 39 4.34 2.42 -6.38
C ARG A 39 5.70 1.76 -6.12
N SER A 40 6.19 1.80 -4.88
CA SER A 40 7.47 1.17 -4.53
C SER A 40 7.47 -0.34 -4.77
N ASP A 41 6.34 -1.01 -4.51
CA ASP A 41 6.22 -2.45 -4.71
C ASP A 41 6.25 -2.80 -6.21
N LEU A 42 5.60 -2.00 -7.06
CA LEU A 42 5.65 -2.18 -8.51
C LEU A 42 7.05 -1.89 -9.07
N ASP A 43 7.72 -0.85 -8.60
CA ASP A 43 9.09 -0.53 -9.03
C ASP A 43 10.07 -1.63 -8.62
N THR A 44 9.87 -2.21 -7.43
CA THR A 44 10.65 -3.38 -6.98
C THR A 44 10.39 -4.58 -7.90
N LEU A 45 9.12 -4.86 -8.22
CA LEU A 45 8.76 -5.98 -9.09
C LEU A 45 9.36 -5.85 -10.50
N ARG A 46 9.42 -4.62 -11.04
CA ARG A 46 10.08 -4.32 -12.32
C ARG A 46 11.57 -4.62 -12.31
N GLY A 47 12.24 -4.40 -11.18
CA GLY A 47 13.66 -4.73 -11.02
C GLY A 47 13.94 -6.23 -10.90
N ILE A 48 12.98 -7.01 -10.40
CA ILE A 48 13.12 -8.47 -10.25
C ILE A 48 12.90 -9.17 -11.60
N ILE A 49 11.87 -8.76 -12.36
CA ILE A 49 11.52 -9.44 -13.60
C ILE A 49 12.37 -8.88 -14.75
N PRO A 50 13.24 -9.71 -15.37
CA PRO A 50 14.14 -9.22 -16.41
C PRO A 50 13.37 -8.70 -17.62
N GLY A 51 13.83 -7.56 -18.15
CA GLY A 51 13.23 -6.89 -19.31
C GLY A 51 11.89 -6.19 -19.04
N CYS A 52 11.49 -6.02 -17.76
CA CYS A 52 10.21 -5.41 -17.40
C CYS A 52 10.30 -3.98 -16.83
N GLU A 53 11.42 -3.28 -17.05
CA GLU A 53 11.73 -1.98 -16.45
C GLU A 53 10.71 -0.87 -16.78
N GLN A 54 10.14 -0.87 -17.98
CA GLN A 54 9.27 0.21 -18.48
C GLN A 54 7.86 -0.26 -18.86
N VAL A 55 7.47 -1.46 -18.43
CA VAL A 55 6.21 -2.07 -18.86
C VAL A 55 5.06 -1.63 -17.96
N ASP A 56 3.85 -1.58 -18.52
CA ASP A 56 2.63 -1.31 -17.78
C ASP A 56 2.36 -2.38 -16.71
N ALA A 57 1.55 -2.03 -15.70
CA ALA A 57 1.32 -2.90 -14.56
C ALA A 57 0.64 -4.22 -14.95
N ALA A 58 -0.30 -4.23 -15.91
CA ALA A 58 -1.02 -5.44 -16.27
C ALA A 58 -0.09 -6.43 -16.97
N THR A 59 0.72 -5.95 -17.92
CA THR A 59 1.73 -6.78 -18.59
C THR A 59 2.84 -7.21 -17.63
N LEU A 60 3.25 -6.35 -16.68
CA LEU A 60 4.20 -6.72 -15.63
C LEU A 60 3.69 -7.93 -14.82
N PHE A 61 2.41 -7.93 -14.43
CA PHE A 61 1.82 -9.08 -13.72
C PHE A 61 1.79 -10.34 -14.58
N LEU A 62 1.41 -10.24 -15.85
CA LEU A 62 1.44 -11.39 -16.77
C LEU A 62 2.86 -11.96 -16.92
N LYS A 63 3.85 -11.09 -17.12
CA LYS A 63 5.26 -11.47 -17.21
C LYS A 63 5.80 -12.06 -15.91
N THR A 64 5.35 -11.54 -14.77
CA THR A 64 5.68 -12.10 -13.45
C THR A 64 5.19 -13.54 -13.34
N MET A 65 3.94 -13.82 -13.72
CA MET A 65 3.40 -15.19 -13.69
C MET A 65 4.17 -16.13 -14.62
N GLU A 66 4.47 -15.68 -15.84
CA GLU A 66 5.30 -16.43 -16.80
C GLU A 66 6.68 -16.74 -16.22
N HIS A 67 7.29 -15.79 -15.51
CA HIS A 67 8.61 -15.95 -14.90
C HIS A 67 8.59 -16.94 -13.74
N ILE A 68 7.55 -16.90 -12.89
CA ILE A 68 7.38 -17.87 -11.78
C ILE A 68 7.31 -19.30 -12.33
N ILE A 69 6.49 -19.53 -13.36
CA ILE A 69 6.36 -20.85 -13.98
C ILE A 69 7.71 -21.35 -14.53
N LYS A 70 8.48 -20.46 -15.18
CA LYS A 70 9.82 -20.79 -15.67
C LYS A 70 10.78 -21.18 -14.54
N LEU A 71 10.75 -20.44 -13.42
CA LEU A 71 11.58 -20.74 -12.25
C LEU A 71 11.20 -22.09 -11.62
N GLU A 72 9.91 -22.41 -11.52
CA GLU A 72 9.45 -23.71 -11.01
C GLU A 72 9.93 -24.86 -11.88
N LEU A 73 9.85 -24.73 -13.21
CA LEU A 73 10.39 -25.70 -14.17
C LEU A 73 11.90 -25.89 -14.00
N GLN A 74 12.65 -24.79 -13.87
CA GLN A 74 14.10 -24.85 -13.64
C GLN A 74 14.44 -25.55 -12.33
N LEU A 75 13.73 -25.24 -11.24
CA LEU A 75 13.89 -25.92 -9.96
C LEU A 75 13.55 -27.40 -10.04
N HIS A 76 12.51 -27.77 -10.79
CA HIS A 76 12.15 -29.16 -11.02
C HIS A 76 13.27 -29.92 -11.74
N ILE A 77 13.78 -29.36 -12.85
CA ILE A 77 14.90 -29.96 -13.60
C ILE A 77 16.13 -30.11 -12.69
N LEU A 78 16.51 -29.07 -11.94
CA LEU A 78 17.65 -29.12 -11.02
C LEU A 78 17.48 -30.19 -9.95
N ARG A 79 16.27 -30.34 -9.38
CA ARG A 79 15.97 -31.41 -8.41
C ARG A 79 16.14 -32.79 -9.04
N CYS A 80 15.59 -33.00 -10.24
CA CYS A 80 15.74 -34.25 -10.96
C CYS A 80 17.22 -34.57 -11.23
N LEU A 81 18.02 -33.60 -11.67
CA LEU A 81 19.45 -33.79 -11.89
C LEU A 81 20.18 -34.17 -10.60
N LEU A 82 19.86 -33.50 -9.49
CA LEU A 82 20.48 -33.78 -8.19
C LEU A 82 20.10 -35.17 -7.64
N THR A 83 18.88 -35.65 -7.90
CA THR A 83 18.46 -37.00 -7.51
C THR A 83 18.97 -38.11 -8.42
N ASN A 84 19.41 -37.81 -9.64
CA ASN A 84 19.95 -38.78 -10.60
C ASN A 84 21.50 -38.74 -10.67
N LEU A 85 22.15 -37.95 -9.81
CA LEU A 85 23.59 -37.91 -9.54
C LEU A 85 23.87 -38.63 -8.21
#